data_AF-A0A954PF03-F1
#
_entry.id   AF-A0A954PF03-F1
#
_cell.length_a   1.000
_cell.length_b   1.000
_cell.length_c   1.000
_cell.angle_alpha   90.00
_cell.angle_beta   90.00
_cell.angle_gamma   90.00
#
_symmetry.space_group_name_H-M   'P 1'
#
loop_
_entity.id
_entity.type
_entity.pdbx_description
1 polymer ?
#
loop_
_entity_poly.entity_id
_entity_poly.type
_entity_poly.pdbx_seq_one_letter_code
_entity_poly.pdbx_strand_id
1 'polypeptide(L)' 'MAVAPEDYINREMSWLEFNQRVLDQATNQSVHLLERLKFLAITSSN' A
#
# COMPACT_ATOMS: atom_id res chain seq x y z
N MET A 1 30.73 5.50 1.22
CA MET A 1 29.74 6.57 1.01
C MET A 1 28.89 6.62 2.27
N ALA A 2 28.82 7.76 2.97
CA ALA A 2 27.97 7.89 4.16
C ALA A 2 26.53 8.21 3.71
N VAL A 3 25.54 7.63 4.37
CA VAL A 3 24.11 7.88 4.12
C VAL A 3 23.67 9.05 5.00
N ALA A 4 23.01 10.03 4.40
CA ALA A 4 22.50 11.23 5.07
C ALA A 4 21.02 11.06 5.47
N PRO A 5 20.52 11.78 6.49
CA PRO A 5 19.10 11.71 6.88
C PRO A 5 18.11 11.96 5.73
N GLU A 6 18.48 12.82 4.78
CA GLU A 6 17.70 13.09 3.55
C GLU A 6 17.61 11.91 2.57
N ASP A 7 18.45 10.88 2.73
CA ASP A 7 18.37 9.66 1.92
C ASP A 7 17.28 8.69 2.41
N TYR A 8 16.63 8.97 3.55
CA TYR A 8 15.58 8.14 4.12
C TYR A 8 14.18 8.71 3.87
N ILE A 9 13.25 7.82 3.56
CA ILE A 9 11.82 8.13 3.50
C ILE A 9 11.18 8.00 4.88
N ASN A 10 10.20 8.86 5.17
CA ASN A 10 9.44 8.77 6.42
C ASN A 10 8.69 7.43 6.48
N ARG A 11 8.83 6.72 7.58
CA ARG A 11 8.26 5.38 7.77
C ARG A 11 6.73 5.37 7.72
N GLU A 12 6.08 6.35 8.36
CA GLU A 12 4.62 6.45 8.40
C GLU A 12 4.07 6.78 7.01
N MET A 13 4.72 7.70 6.29
CA MET A 13 4.39 7.98 4.89
C MET A 13 4.55 6.75 4.00
N SER A 14 5.64 5.99 4.18
CA SER A 14 5.87 4.74 3.45
C SER A 14 4.78 3.71 3.73
N TRP A 15 4.28 3.66 4.97
CA TRP A 15 3.18 2.77 5.36
C TRP A 15 1.85 3.19 4.73
N LEU A 16 1.56 4.48 4.67
CA LEU A 16 0.37 5.00 3.99
C LEU A 16 0.40 4.71 2.49
N GLU A 17 1.54 4.96 1.83
CA GLU A 17 1.71 4.65 0.41
C GLU A 17 1.61 3.15 0.12
N PHE A 18 2.10 2.30 1.03
CA PHE A 18 1.91 0.86 0.93
C PHE A 18 0.42 0.51 0.96
N ASN A 19 -0.33 0.98 1.95
CA ASN A 19 -1.76 0.70 2.04
C ASN A 19 -2.55 1.27 0.85
N GLN A 20 -2.16 2.43 0.31
CA GLN A 20 -2.76 2.96 -0.91
C GLN A 20 -2.59 2.01 -2.10
N ARG A 21 -1.38 1.46 -2.30
CA ARG A 21 -1.13 0.48 -3.37
C ARG A 21 -1.93 -0.81 -3.20
N VAL A 22 -2.18 -1.25 -1.97
CA VAL A 22 -3.05 -2.40 -1.66
C VAL A 22 -4.51 -2.06 -1.99
N LEU A 23 -4.99 -0.87 -1.59
CA LEU A 23 -6.34 -0.40 -1.87
C LEU A 23 -6.61 -0.27 -3.37
N ASP A 24 -5.62 0.19 -4.15
CA ASP A 24 -5.73 0.30 -5.60
C ASP A 24 -6.08 -1.04 -6.27
N GLN A 25 -5.63 -2.17 -5.69
CA GLN A 25 -6.01 -3.50 -6.19
C GLN A 25 -7.50 -3.82 -5.99
N ALA A 26 -8.16 -3.21 -5.01
CA ALA A 26 -9.59 -3.39 -4.77
C ALA A 26 -10.45 -2.73 -5.87
N THR A 27 -9.93 -1.73 -6.59
CA THR A 27 -10.65 -1.04 -7.68
C THR A 27 -10.24 -1.52 -9.08
N ASN A 28 -9.13 -2.26 -9.18
CA ASN A 28 -8.63 -2.79 -10.45
C ASN A 28 -9.57 -3.84 -11.07
N GLN A 29 -10.04 -3.58 -12.29
CA GLN A 29 -10.97 -4.45 -13.02
C GLN A 29 -10.33 -5.74 -13.56
N SER A 30 -8.99 -5.82 -13.66
CA SER A 30 -8.31 -7.05 -14.05
C SER A 30 -8.17 -8.07 -12.92
N VAL A 31 -8.48 -7.66 -11.68
CA VAL A 31 -8.48 -8.53 -10.49
C VAL A 31 -9.85 -9.18 -10.32
N HIS A 32 -9.88 -10.49 -10.08
CA HIS A 32 -11.13 -11.22 -9.83
C HIS A 32 -11.91 -10.62 -8.66
N LEU A 33 -13.24 -10.61 -8.77
CA LEU A 33 -14.13 -9.90 -7.83
C LEU A 33 -13.88 -10.23 -6.35
N LEU A 34 -13.67 -11.51 -6.03
CA LEU A 34 -13.42 -11.93 -4.64
C LEU A 34 -12.04 -11.49 -4.13
N GLU A 35 -11.03 -11.43 -4.99
CA GLU A 35 -9.70 -10.92 -4.61
C GLU A 35 -9.74 -9.42 -4.32
N ARG A 36 -10.55 -8.66 -5.07
CA ARG A 36 -10.80 -7.23 -4.79
C ARG A 36 -11.38 -7.00 -3.40
N LEU A 37 -12.31 -7.86 -2.96
CA LEU A 37 -12.87 -7.82 -1.60
C LEU A 37 -11.81 -8.11 -0.54
N LYS A 38 -10.89 -9.05 -0.80
CA LYS A 38 -9.76 -9.32 0.10
C LYS A 38 -8.84 -8.11 0.22
N PHE A 39 -8.48 -7.46 -0.89
CA PHE A 39 -7.66 -6.24 -0.85
C PHE A 39 -8.31 -5.12 -0.06
N LEU A 40 -9.63 -4.94 -0.18
CA LEU A 40 -10.39 -3.99 0.63
C LEU A 40 -10.31 -4.34 2.13
N ALA A 41 -10.52 -5.62 2.48
CA ALA A 41 -10.46 -6.08 3.87
C ALA A 41 -9.04 -5.97 4.47
N ILE A 42 -7.99 -6.26 3.69
CA ILE A 42 -6.59 -6.11 4.10
C ILE A 42 -6.30 -4.65 4.41
N THR A 43 -6.65 -3.74 3.50
CA THR A 43 -6.40 -2.30 3.70
C THR A 43 -7.13 -1.77 4.95
N SER A 44 -8.33 -2.27 5.26
CA SER A 44 -9.07 -1.88 6.46
C SER A 44 -8.52 -2.46 7.77
N SER A 45 -7.71 -3.52 7.70
CA SER A 45 -7.19 -4.23 8.89
C SER A 45 -5.75 -3.84 9.25
N ASN A 46 -5.04 -3.19 8.31
CA ASN A 46 -3.70 -2.64 8.50
C ASN A 46 -3.72 -1.25 9.16
#